data_AF-A0A2N5UB25-F1
#
_entry.id   AF-A0A2N5UB25-F1
#
_cell.length_a   1.000
_cell.length_b   1.000
_cell.length_c   1.000
_cell.angle_alpha   90.00
_cell.angle_beta   90.00
_cell.angle_gamma   90.00
#
_symmetry.space_group_name_H-M   'P 1'
#
loop_
_entity.id
_entity.type
_entity.pdbx_description
1 polymer ?
#
loop_
_entity_poly.entity_id
_entity_poly.type
_entity_poly.pdbx_seq_one_letter_code
_entity_poly.pdbx_strand_id
1 'polypeptide(L)'
;MKTDHTLDYQILELLLRLEVPNVTVYAFAIGNFKRPPEEVSKLMDLARTKLVQICEKGQLLDRYGIRVVVIGRKDLLPPDIKESVMKVEEMTANNKKGCLNVAFPYSSQEEIATAICRTAMDTISHQKPTSTIEVDTIDQNLYTSHSPPLDILIRTSGVTRLSDFLLWQTTFLNGGKQGNTAEGGAYNRVEECNNSMPKSLDNKTNPAATIPSSSSSVHFVSTFWPHFGLLDVLPILLGWQAEQILSSLFSFCQ
;
A
#
# COMPACT_ATOMS: atom_id res chain seq x y z
N MET A 1 34.00 8.39 -7.55
CA MET A 1 32.70 9.09 -7.47
C MET A 1 31.88 8.38 -6.40
N LYS A 2 31.79 8.95 -5.19
CA LYS A 2 31.02 8.33 -4.10
C LYS A 2 29.54 8.47 -4.47
N THR A 3 28.87 7.36 -4.81
CA THR A 3 27.42 7.36 -5.02
C THR A 3 26.75 7.66 -3.68
N ASP A 4 25.99 8.74 -3.68
CA ASP A 4 25.30 9.34 -2.56
C ASP A 4 24.17 8.41 -2.09
N HIS A 5 24.50 7.39 -1.30
CA HIS A 5 23.52 6.48 -0.69
C HIS A 5 22.68 7.16 0.42
N THR A 6 22.70 8.48 0.51
CA THR A 6 22.22 9.29 1.64
C THR A 6 20.75 9.73 1.47
N LEU A 7 20.21 9.77 0.25
CA LEU A 7 18.88 10.34 -0.04
C LEU A 7 17.73 9.42 0.43
N ASP A 8 17.83 8.11 0.23
CA ASP A 8 16.83 7.12 0.66
C ASP A 8 16.56 7.21 2.18
N TYR A 9 17.62 7.41 2.97
CA TYR A 9 17.54 7.47 4.42
C TYR A 9 16.93 8.77 4.91
N GLN A 10 17.12 9.88 4.19
CA GLN A 10 16.57 11.17 4.62
C GLN A 10 15.05 11.15 4.60
N ILE A 11 14.44 10.56 3.57
CA ILE A 11 12.98 10.44 3.48
C ILE A 11 12.46 9.53 4.59
N LEU A 12 13.06 8.33 4.76
CA LEU A 12 12.62 7.42 5.83
C LEU A 12 12.77 8.10 7.20
N GLU A 13 13.92 8.70 7.51
CA GLU A 13 14.14 9.39 8.77
C GLU A 13 13.15 10.55 8.99
N LEU A 14 12.82 11.32 7.94
CA LEU A 14 11.77 12.34 8.03
C LEU A 14 10.42 11.71 8.41
N LEU A 15 9.99 10.66 7.69
CA LEU A 15 8.72 9.98 7.95
C LEU A 15 8.68 9.41 9.38
N LEU A 16 9.80 8.88 9.87
CA LEU A 16 9.94 8.39 11.25
C LEU A 16 9.85 9.52 12.28
N ARG A 17 10.45 10.69 12.00
CA ARG A 17 10.36 11.88 12.87
C ARG A 17 8.96 12.51 12.88
N LEU A 18 8.23 12.37 11.77
CA LEU A 18 6.83 12.77 11.65
C LEU A 18 5.86 11.71 12.20
N GLU A 19 6.37 10.63 12.78
CA GLU A 19 5.59 9.52 13.35
C GLU A 19 4.61 8.90 12.36
N VAL A 20 4.98 8.86 11.06
CA VAL A 20 4.19 8.17 10.05
C VAL A 20 4.21 6.67 10.38
N PRO A 21 3.05 6.06 10.70
CA PRO A 21 3.02 4.75 11.33
C PRO A 21 3.38 3.63 10.36
N ASN A 22 3.12 3.80 9.06
CA ASN A 22 3.36 2.79 8.04
C ASN A 22 3.95 3.41 6.77
N VAL A 23 5.02 2.80 6.26
CA VAL A 23 5.66 3.17 5.00
C VAL A 23 5.82 1.91 4.17
N THR A 24 5.42 1.95 2.90
CA THR A 24 5.62 0.83 1.96
C THR A 24 6.49 1.27 0.81
N VAL A 25 7.57 0.53 0.55
CA VAL A 25 8.50 0.80 -0.58
C VAL A 25 8.43 -0.31 -1.62
N TYR A 26 8.41 0.06 -2.91
CA TYR A 26 8.43 -0.91 -4.00
C TYR A 26 9.86 -1.23 -4.42
N ALA A 27 10.43 -2.31 -3.88
CA ALA A 27 11.85 -2.64 -4.07
C ALA A 27 12.10 -3.48 -5.33
N PHE A 28 11.24 -4.45 -5.65
CA PHE A 28 11.37 -5.26 -6.88
C PHE A 28 10.02 -5.80 -7.33
N ALA A 29 9.68 -5.55 -8.59
CA ALA A 29 8.46 -6.09 -9.19
C ALA A 29 8.70 -7.52 -9.67
N ILE A 30 7.71 -8.42 -9.52
CA ILE A 30 7.79 -9.78 -10.10
C ILE A 30 8.04 -9.71 -11.62
N GLY A 31 7.44 -8.73 -12.31
CA GLY A 31 7.69 -8.50 -13.73
C GLY A 31 9.15 -8.19 -14.08
N ASN A 32 10.01 -7.81 -13.12
CA ASN A 32 11.43 -7.56 -13.35
C ASN A 32 12.22 -8.85 -13.60
N PHE A 33 11.72 -10.02 -13.22
CA PHE A 33 12.33 -11.30 -13.60
C PHE A 33 12.36 -11.56 -15.12
N LYS A 34 11.57 -10.81 -15.91
CA LYS A 34 11.56 -10.88 -17.37
C LYS A 34 12.73 -10.10 -18.01
N ARG A 35 13.51 -9.35 -17.23
CA ARG A 35 14.67 -8.59 -17.71
C ARG A 35 15.87 -9.52 -17.94
N PRO A 36 16.92 -9.06 -18.66
CA PRO A 36 18.13 -9.84 -18.86
C PRO A 36 18.72 -10.34 -17.52
N PRO A 37 19.25 -11.58 -17.45
CA PRO A 37 19.72 -12.17 -16.20
C PRO A 37 20.77 -11.34 -15.45
N GLU A 38 21.65 -10.66 -16.19
CA GLU A 38 22.66 -9.76 -15.61
C GLU A 38 22.02 -8.57 -14.88
N GLU A 39 20.94 -8.00 -15.43
CA GLU A 39 20.21 -6.90 -14.80
C GLU A 39 19.45 -7.38 -13.57
N VAL A 40 18.83 -8.57 -13.65
CA VAL A 40 18.16 -9.19 -12.50
C VAL A 40 19.15 -9.43 -11.37
N SER A 41 20.35 -9.95 -11.65
CA SER A 41 21.40 -10.16 -10.65
C SER A 41 21.79 -8.83 -9.98
N LYS A 42 22.03 -7.78 -10.77
CA LYS A 42 22.37 -6.45 -10.24
C LYS A 42 21.30 -5.88 -9.32
N LEU A 43 20.02 -6.04 -9.68
CA LEU A 43 18.89 -5.60 -8.85
C LEU A 43 18.79 -6.41 -7.55
N MET A 44 19.01 -7.73 -7.61
CA MET A 44 19.02 -8.59 -6.43
C MET A 44 20.19 -8.25 -5.49
N ASP A 45 21.37 -7.97 -6.02
CA ASP A 45 22.53 -7.55 -5.22
C ASP A 45 22.33 -6.18 -4.58
N LEU A 46 21.65 -5.26 -5.29
CA LEU A 46 21.25 -3.97 -4.71
C LEU A 46 20.24 -4.18 -3.57
N ALA A 47 19.21 -5.00 -3.78
CA ALA A 47 18.22 -5.30 -2.75
C ALA A 47 18.85 -5.97 -1.52
N ARG A 48 19.75 -6.94 -1.73
CA ARG A 48 20.56 -7.57 -0.68
C ARG A 48 21.34 -6.52 0.11
N THR A 49 22.09 -5.66 -0.58
CA THR A 49 22.89 -4.61 0.06
C THR A 49 22.02 -3.70 0.92
N LYS A 50 20.83 -3.32 0.43
CA LYS A 50 19.90 -2.47 1.17
C LYS A 50 19.30 -3.18 2.39
N LEU A 51 18.92 -4.45 2.28
CA LEU A 51 18.43 -5.25 3.42
C LEU A 51 19.50 -5.40 4.50
N VAL A 52 20.75 -5.66 4.12
CA VAL A 52 21.88 -5.73 5.05
C VAL A 52 22.12 -4.39 5.72
N GLN A 53 22.10 -3.29 4.97
CA GLN A 53 22.25 -1.95 5.57
C GLN A 53 21.11 -1.62 6.55
N ILE A 54 19.89 -2.06 6.27
CA ILE A 54 18.76 -1.93 7.20
C ILE A 54 19.05 -2.72 8.49
N CYS A 55 19.61 -3.94 8.38
CA CYS A 55 20.02 -4.75 9.54
C CYS A 55 21.15 -4.11 10.35
N GLU A 56 22.20 -3.62 9.69
CA GLU A 56 23.34 -2.94 10.33
C GLU A 56 22.90 -1.66 11.05
N LYS A 57 21.94 -0.96 10.46
CA LYS A 57 21.27 0.20 11.08
C LYS A 57 20.09 -0.20 11.96
N GLY A 58 20.02 -1.45 12.43
CA GLY A 58 18.97 -1.92 13.35
C GLY A 58 18.78 -0.99 14.56
N GLN A 59 19.85 -0.35 15.04
CA GLN A 59 19.77 0.68 16.08
C GLN A 59 18.81 1.83 15.75
N LEU A 60 18.72 2.25 14.48
CA LEU A 60 17.77 3.28 14.04
C LEU A 60 16.34 2.75 14.11
N LEU A 61 16.10 1.56 13.56
CA LEU A 61 14.77 0.95 13.57
C LEU A 61 14.30 0.67 14.99
N ASP A 62 15.18 0.18 15.86
CA ASP A 62 14.88 -0.06 17.27
C ASP A 62 14.64 1.25 18.02
N ARG A 63 15.43 2.29 17.76
CA ARG A 63 15.23 3.62 18.34
C ARG A 63 13.85 4.19 18.01
N TYR A 64 13.40 4.02 16.77
CA TYR A 64 12.08 4.48 16.33
C TYR A 64 10.97 3.43 16.50
N GLY A 65 11.30 2.22 17.00
CA GLY A 65 10.35 1.14 17.22
C GLY A 65 9.66 0.66 15.93
N ILE A 66 10.42 0.51 14.84
CA ILE A 66 9.91 0.15 13.51
C ILE A 66 10.07 -1.34 13.23
N ARG A 67 8.95 -2.00 12.92
CA ARG A 67 8.90 -3.38 12.42
C ARG A 67 9.15 -3.39 10.92
N VAL A 68 10.06 -4.21 10.44
CA VAL A 68 10.24 -4.43 9.01
C VAL A 68 9.45 -5.66 8.59
N VAL A 69 8.69 -5.55 7.50
CA VAL A 69 7.95 -6.68 6.91
C VAL A 69 8.24 -6.70 5.42
N VAL A 70 8.71 -7.83 4.90
CA VAL A 70 8.86 -8.04 3.47
C VAL A 70 7.56 -8.61 2.92
N ILE A 71 6.92 -7.92 1.99
CA ILE A 71 5.67 -8.36 1.36
C ILE A 71 5.92 -8.83 -0.08
N GLY A 72 5.27 -9.91 -0.50
CA GLY A 72 5.43 -10.49 -1.84
C GLY A 72 5.80 -11.98 -1.85
N ARG A 73 6.22 -12.46 -3.03
CA ARG A 73 6.54 -13.88 -3.31
C ARG A 73 7.96 -14.24 -2.85
N LYS A 74 8.13 -14.36 -1.53
CA LYS A 74 9.41 -14.72 -0.88
C LYS A 74 9.99 -16.05 -1.38
N ASP A 75 9.16 -16.94 -1.90
CA ASP A 75 9.58 -18.21 -2.51
C ASP A 75 10.46 -18.02 -3.74
N LEU A 76 10.31 -16.91 -4.46
CA LEU A 76 11.13 -16.55 -5.63
C LEU A 76 12.50 -15.95 -5.27
N LEU A 77 12.76 -15.70 -3.99
CA LEU A 77 14.03 -15.14 -3.54
C LEU A 77 15.13 -16.21 -3.51
N PRO A 78 16.35 -15.85 -3.94
CA PRO A 78 17.55 -16.64 -3.68
C PRO A 78 17.69 -16.98 -2.17
N PRO A 79 18.23 -18.17 -1.82
CA PRO A 79 18.28 -18.64 -0.42
C PRO A 79 18.96 -17.68 0.56
N ASP A 80 20.05 -17.06 0.14
CA ASP A 80 20.84 -16.08 0.90
C ASP A 80 20.09 -14.77 1.15
N ILE A 81 19.29 -14.31 0.18
CA ILE A 81 18.41 -13.16 0.35
C ILE A 81 17.25 -13.53 1.28
N LYS A 82 16.69 -14.73 1.15
CA LYS A 82 15.62 -15.22 2.03
C LYS A 82 16.08 -15.27 3.50
N GLU A 83 17.31 -15.72 3.77
CA GLU A 83 17.91 -15.68 5.10
C GLU A 83 18.05 -14.24 5.64
N SER A 84 18.49 -13.31 4.80
CA SER A 84 18.60 -11.89 5.18
C SER A 84 17.24 -11.27 5.50
N VAL A 85 16.20 -11.62 4.74
CA VAL A 85 14.81 -11.21 5.00
C VAL A 85 14.31 -11.77 6.33
N MET A 86 14.51 -13.08 6.59
CA MET A 86 14.10 -13.69 7.85
C MET A 86 14.76 -13.00 9.05
N LYS A 87 16.07 -12.74 8.95
CA LYS A 87 16.84 -12.07 10.01
C LYS A 87 16.30 -10.67 10.32
N VAL A 88 16.02 -9.84 9.31
CA VAL A 88 15.52 -8.46 9.55
C VAL A 88 14.11 -8.46 10.14
N GLU A 89 13.24 -9.36 9.67
CA GLU A 89 11.88 -9.49 10.19
C GLU A 89 11.90 -9.98 11.65
N GLU A 90 12.75 -10.96 11.98
CA GLU A 90 12.90 -11.47 13.35
C GLU A 90 13.46 -10.43 14.31
N MET A 91 14.55 -9.75 13.91
CA MET A 91 15.18 -8.70 14.72
C MET A 91 14.20 -7.57 15.07
N THR A 92 13.24 -7.27 14.20
CA THR A 92 12.31 -6.15 14.36
C THR A 92 10.88 -6.57 14.71
N ALA A 93 10.61 -7.86 14.91
CA ALA A 93 9.25 -8.39 15.11
C ALA A 93 8.51 -7.78 16.32
N ASN A 94 9.27 -7.44 17.36
CA ASN A 94 8.76 -6.89 18.61
C ASN A 94 8.55 -5.37 18.58
N ASN A 95 8.99 -4.70 17.51
CA ASN A 95 8.78 -3.28 17.33
C ASN A 95 7.30 -2.99 17.02
N LYS A 96 6.71 -1.99 17.70
CA LYS A 96 5.26 -1.70 17.64
C LYS A 96 4.90 -0.25 17.31
N LYS A 97 5.87 0.66 17.19
CA LYS A 97 5.60 2.08 16.93
C LYS A 97 5.25 2.35 15.47
N GLY A 98 5.86 1.61 14.55
CA GLY A 98 5.54 1.70 13.13
C GLY A 98 5.98 0.49 12.33
N CYS A 99 5.70 0.49 11.03
CA CYS A 99 6.01 -0.61 10.13
C CYS A 99 6.59 -0.11 8.80
N LEU A 100 7.68 -0.71 8.36
CA LEU A 100 8.26 -0.55 7.03
C LEU A 100 7.98 -1.81 6.21
N ASN A 101 7.05 -1.71 5.27
CA ASN A 101 6.78 -2.77 4.30
C ASN A 101 7.75 -2.65 3.12
N VAL A 102 8.49 -3.71 2.82
CA VAL A 102 9.39 -3.79 1.66
C VAL A 102 8.78 -4.76 0.65
N ALA A 103 8.25 -4.24 -0.45
CA ALA A 103 7.58 -5.04 -1.47
C ALA A 103 8.61 -5.71 -2.41
N PHE A 104 8.87 -7.00 -2.18
CA PHE A 104 10.05 -7.70 -2.70
C PHE A 104 9.94 -9.25 -2.65
N PRO A 105 9.90 -9.96 -3.80
CA PRO A 105 9.39 -9.54 -5.11
C PRO A 105 7.87 -9.43 -5.04
N TYR A 106 7.30 -8.33 -5.53
CA TYR A 106 5.88 -8.04 -5.37
C TYR A 106 5.16 -7.77 -6.69
N SER A 107 3.88 -8.09 -6.73
CA SER A 107 2.90 -7.61 -7.71
C SER A 107 1.51 -7.68 -7.06
N SER A 108 0.63 -6.72 -7.38
CA SER A 108 -0.69 -6.65 -6.76
C SER A 108 -1.61 -7.78 -7.24
N GLN A 109 -1.54 -8.16 -8.53
CA GLN A 109 -2.26 -9.32 -9.04
C GLN A 109 -1.87 -10.62 -8.32
N GLU A 110 -0.58 -10.83 -8.06
CA GLU A 110 -0.08 -12.00 -7.31
C GLU A 110 -0.50 -11.96 -5.84
N GLU A 111 -0.50 -10.78 -5.21
CA GLU A 111 -1.03 -10.59 -3.87
C GLU A 111 -2.51 -10.97 -3.79
N ILE A 112 -3.34 -10.45 -4.70
CA ILE A 112 -4.79 -10.72 -4.74
C ILE A 112 -5.04 -12.22 -4.97
N ALA A 113 -4.35 -12.83 -5.93
CA ALA A 113 -4.48 -14.27 -6.18
C ALA A 113 -4.09 -15.10 -4.95
N THR A 114 -3.02 -14.71 -4.25
CA THR A 114 -2.57 -15.36 -3.01
C THR A 114 -3.60 -15.19 -1.89
N ALA A 115 -4.17 -13.99 -1.73
CA ALA A 115 -5.18 -13.71 -0.72
C ALA A 115 -6.47 -14.51 -0.96
N ILE A 116 -6.92 -14.62 -2.22
CA ILE A 116 -8.07 -15.46 -2.59
C ILE A 116 -7.80 -16.93 -2.25
N CYS A 117 -6.61 -17.45 -2.60
CA CYS A 117 -6.24 -18.82 -2.27
C CYS A 117 -6.24 -19.08 -0.77
N ARG A 118 -5.65 -18.17 0.02
CA ARG A 118 -5.64 -18.25 1.49
C ARG A 118 -7.04 -18.20 2.07
N THR A 119 -7.88 -17.31 1.58
CA THR A 119 -9.28 -17.17 2.01
C THR A 119 -10.08 -18.44 1.75
N ALA A 120 -9.90 -19.04 0.57
CA ALA A 120 -10.54 -20.31 0.21
C ALA A 120 -10.04 -21.47 1.09
N MET A 121 -8.72 -21.55 1.34
CA MET A 121 -8.15 -22.56 2.24
C MET A 121 -8.65 -22.40 3.68
N ASP A 122 -8.70 -21.17 4.20
CA ASP A 122 -9.24 -20.88 5.54
C ASP A 122 -10.71 -21.31 5.64
N THR A 123 -11.52 -20.93 4.64
CA THR A 123 -12.94 -21.28 4.55
C THR A 123 -13.15 -22.79 4.56
N ILE A 124 -12.38 -23.54 3.76
CA ILE A 124 -12.46 -25.01 3.69
C ILE A 124 -12.01 -25.64 5.02
N SER A 125 -10.88 -25.20 5.57
CA SER A 125 -10.32 -25.77 6.81
C SER A 125 -11.23 -25.57 8.02
N HIS A 126 -11.95 -24.43 8.08
CA HIS A 126 -12.90 -24.12 9.14
C HIS A 126 -14.35 -24.51 8.80
N GLN A 127 -14.59 -25.20 7.68
CA GLN A 127 -15.92 -25.63 7.23
C GLN A 127 -16.94 -24.47 7.14
N LYS A 128 -16.47 -23.27 6.79
CA LYS A 128 -17.32 -22.10 6.58
C LYS A 128 -17.99 -22.19 5.19
N PRO A 129 -19.25 -21.76 5.02
CA PRO A 129 -19.86 -21.67 3.70
C PRO A 129 -19.10 -20.67 2.81
N THR A 130 -18.89 -20.98 1.53
CA THR A 130 -18.23 -20.05 0.58
C THR A 130 -18.99 -18.73 0.42
N SER A 131 -20.28 -18.71 0.73
CA SER A 131 -21.10 -17.50 0.76
C SER A 131 -20.69 -16.49 1.84
N THR A 132 -19.84 -16.87 2.79
CA THR A 132 -19.28 -15.94 3.79
C THR A 132 -18.00 -15.26 3.32
N ILE A 133 -17.51 -15.57 2.12
CA ILE A 133 -16.34 -14.91 1.53
C ILE A 133 -16.80 -13.54 1.01
N GLU A 134 -16.34 -12.49 1.68
CA GLU A 134 -16.60 -11.09 1.36
C GLU A 134 -15.29 -10.36 1.05
N VAL A 135 -15.40 -9.11 0.56
CA VAL A 135 -14.25 -8.24 0.32
C VAL A 135 -13.35 -8.15 1.55
N ASP A 136 -13.92 -7.96 2.74
CA ASP A 136 -13.18 -7.86 4.00
C ASP A 136 -12.43 -9.17 4.34
N THR A 137 -12.98 -10.32 3.97
CA THR A 137 -12.29 -11.61 4.17
C THR A 137 -11.05 -11.73 3.28
N ILE A 138 -11.10 -11.19 2.05
CA ILE A 138 -9.95 -11.15 1.16
C ILE A 138 -8.93 -10.13 1.67
N ASP A 139 -9.38 -8.96 2.11
CA ASP A 139 -8.55 -7.88 2.66
C ASP A 139 -7.68 -8.36 3.82
N GLN A 140 -8.28 -9.12 4.76
CA GLN A 140 -7.59 -9.74 5.89
C GLN A 140 -6.51 -10.76 5.49
N ASN A 141 -6.57 -11.28 4.26
CA ASN A 141 -5.64 -12.28 3.73
C ASN A 141 -4.56 -11.69 2.78
N LEU A 142 -4.60 -10.38 2.49
CA LEU A 142 -3.54 -9.68 1.75
C LEU A 142 -2.22 -9.66 2.52
N TYR A 143 -1.11 -9.37 1.83
CA TYR A 143 0.18 -9.22 2.51
C TYR A 143 0.22 -7.99 3.43
N THR A 144 -0.67 -7.02 3.19
CA THR A 144 -0.76 -5.77 3.95
C THR A 144 -1.83 -5.78 5.03
N SER A 145 -2.45 -6.92 5.38
CA SER A 145 -3.56 -6.94 6.35
C SER A 145 -3.18 -6.46 7.76
N HIS A 146 -1.88 -6.43 8.09
CA HIS A 146 -1.36 -5.83 9.32
C HIS A 146 -1.17 -4.30 9.25
N SER A 147 -1.32 -3.70 8.08
CA SER A 147 -1.11 -2.27 7.82
C SER A 147 -2.45 -1.51 7.87
N PRO A 148 -2.46 -0.22 8.24
CA PRO A 148 -3.63 0.62 8.10
C PRO A 148 -3.93 0.87 6.61
N PRO A 149 -5.13 1.42 6.30
CA PRO A 149 -5.47 1.88 4.96
C PRO A 149 -4.41 2.83 4.37
N LEU A 150 -4.28 2.83 3.05
CA LEU A 150 -3.30 3.65 2.33
C LEU A 150 -3.81 5.08 2.18
N ASP A 151 -3.10 6.05 2.73
CA ASP A 151 -3.45 7.48 2.60
C ASP A 151 -2.81 8.14 1.36
N ILE A 152 -1.54 7.84 1.11
CA ILE A 152 -0.73 8.50 0.08
C ILE A 152 0.07 7.46 -0.68
N LEU A 153 -0.06 7.45 -2.01
CA LEU A 153 0.80 6.72 -2.91
C LEU A 153 1.63 7.71 -3.74
N ILE A 154 2.96 7.62 -3.63
CA ILE A 154 3.87 8.45 -4.41
C ILE A 154 4.55 7.59 -5.46
N ARG A 155 4.57 8.08 -6.70
CA ARG A 155 5.32 7.48 -7.80
C ARG A 155 6.21 8.51 -8.49
N THR A 156 7.50 8.23 -8.51
CA THR A 156 8.54 9.08 -9.11
C THR A 156 8.70 8.83 -10.62
N SER A 157 9.62 9.57 -11.24
CA SER A 157 10.09 9.37 -12.62
C SER A 157 9.08 9.71 -13.73
N GLY A 158 8.10 10.56 -13.44
CA GLY A 158 7.21 11.16 -14.45
C GLY A 158 6.26 10.18 -15.15
N VAL A 159 6.10 8.97 -14.60
CA VAL A 159 5.26 7.92 -15.18
C VAL A 159 3.89 7.86 -14.52
N THR A 160 2.82 8.02 -15.30
CA THR A 160 1.42 8.09 -14.82
C THR A 160 0.71 6.73 -14.82
N ARG A 161 1.31 5.73 -14.17
CA ARG A 161 0.71 4.38 -14.02
C ARG A 161 1.09 3.75 -12.69
N LEU A 162 0.28 2.85 -12.14
CA LEU A 162 0.60 2.18 -10.88
C LEU A 162 1.60 1.01 -11.03
N SER A 163 1.69 0.42 -12.23
CA SER A 163 2.54 -0.75 -12.52
C SER A 163 2.35 -1.91 -11.55
N ASP A 164 1.09 -2.29 -11.33
CA ASP A 164 0.72 -3.45 -10.50
C ASP A 164 1.23 -3.33 -9.06
N PHE A 165 1.15 -2.12 -8.48
CA PHE A 165 1.56 -1.82 -7.12
C PHE A 165 0.38 -1.36 -6.27
N LEU A 166 0.11 -2.09 -5.19
CA LEU A 166 -0.92 -1.79 -4.19
C LEU A 166 -2.32 -1.50 -4.78
N LEU A 167 -2.73 -2.20 -5.85
CA LEU A 167 -3.96 -1.88 -6.57
C LEU A 167 -5.20 -1.99 -5.66
N TRP A 168 -5.29 -3.06 -4.86
CA TRP A 168 -6.38 -3.23 -3.90
C TRP A 168 -6.38 -2.11 -2.85
N GLN A 169 -5.22 -1.78 -2.31
CA GLN A 169 -5.08 -0.79 -1.25
C GLN A 169 -5.30 0.65 -1.76
N THR A 170 -5.12 0.90 -3.06
CA THR A 170 -5.43 2.21 -3.70
C THR A 170 -6.91 2.42 -3.99
N THR A 171 -7.72 1.37 -3.88
CA THR A 171 -9.17 1.48 -4.05
C THR A 171 -9.84 1.83 -2.74
N PHE A 172 -10.71 2.82 -2.79
CA PHE A 172 -11.60 3.14 -1.68
C PHE A 172 -12.72 2.11 -1.61
N LEU A 173 -12.65 1.21 -0.62
CA LEU A 173 -13.78 0.37 -0.24
C LEU A 173 -14.20 0.79 1.17
N ASN A 174 -15.36 1.44 1.27
CA ASN A 174 -16.04 1.64 2.54
C ASN A 174 -16.40 0.25 3.10
N GLY A 175 -15.55 -0.29 3.96
CA GLY A 175 -15.76 -1.58 4.63
C GLY A 175 -14.89 -1.71 5.87
N GLY A 176 -15.51 -1.68 7.06
CA GLY A 176 -15.00 -2.49 8.16
C GLY A 176 -14.18 -1.86 9.28
N LYS A 177 -14.52 -0.66 9.80
CA LYS A 177 -14.28 -0.32 11.22
C LYS A 177 -15.45 0.46 11.85
N GLN A 178 -16.66 -0.09 11.76
CA GLN A 178 -17.71 0.24 12.74
C GLN A 178 -18.05 -1.02 13.52
N GLY A 179 -17.83 -0.97 14.83
CA GLY A 179 -18.34 -1.99 15.74
C GLY A 179 -19.86 -2.02 15.67
N ASN A 180 -20.39 -3.24 15.65
CA ASN A 180 -21.79 -3.63 15.88
C ASN A 180 -22.77 -2.50 16.19
N THR A 181 -23.62 -2.18 15.21
CA THR A 181 -25.07 -2.09 15.43
C THR A 181 -25.75 -2.53 14.15
N ALA A 182 -26.65 -3.51 14.28
CA ALA A 182 -27.42 -4.08 13.20
C ALA A 182 -28.28 -3.01 12.53
N GLU A 183 -28.26 -2.97 11.19
CA GLU A 183 -29.45 -2.76 10.35
C GLU A 183 -29.09 -3.02 8.88
N GLY A 184 -29.88 -3.86 8.22
CA GLY A 184 -29.63 -4.35 6.88
C GLY A 184 -29.95 -3.33 5.79
N GLY A 185 -29.18 -3.36 4.71
CA GLY A 185 -29.43 -2.59 3.49
C GLY A 185 -29.08 -3.42 2.26
N ALA A 186 -30.09 -3.68 1.44
CA ALA A 186 -30.04 -4.57 0.28
C ALA A 186 -29.13 -4.06 -0.85
N TYR A 187 -28.36 -4.97 -1.44
CA TYR A 187 -27.66 -4.76 -2.71
C TYR A 187 -28.67 -4.83 -3.87
N ASN A 188 -28.87 -3.71 -4.58
CA ASN A 188 -29.60 -3.72 -5.84
C ASN A 188 -28.70 -4.16 -6.99
N ARG A 189 -29.11 -5.27 -7.61
CA ARG A 189 -28.62 -5.88 -8.84
C ARG A 189 -28.83 -4.91 -10.02
N VAL A 190 -27.79 -4.68 -10.81
CA VAL A 190 -27.88 -3.92 -12.07
C VAL A 190 -28.52 -4.83 -13.12
N GLU A 191 -29.71 -4.50 -13.60
CA GLU A 191 -30.30 -5.09 -14.80
C GLU A 191 -29.82 -4.35 -16.05
N GLU A 192 -29.40 -5.10 -17.06
CA GLU A 192 -29.16 -4.63 -18.42
C GLU A 192 -30.49 -4.30 -19.11
N CYS A 193 -30.56 -3.18 -19.84
CA CYS A 193 -31.40 -3.07 -21.04
C CYS A 193 -30.94 -1.95 -21.99
N ASN A 194 -30.86 -2.31 -23.28
CA ASN A 194 -30.52 -1.48 -24.43
C ASN A 194 -31.63 -0.50 -24.85
N ASN A 195 -31.21 0.57 -25.53
CA ASN A 195 -31.93 1.42 -26.50
C ASN A 195 -33.20 2.17 -26.05
N SER A 196 -33.09 3.49 -25.91
CA SER A 196 -33.72 4.51 -26.77
C SER A 196 -33.78 5.88 -26.07
N MET A 197 -33.44 6.94 -26.79
CA MET A 197 -33.59 8.34 -26.35
C MET A 197 -35.05 8.77 -26.58
N PRO A 198 -35.66 9.54 -25.66
CA PRO A 198 -35.91 10.95 -26.00
C PRO A 198 -35.87 11.95 -24.82
N LYS A 199 -35.39 13.16 -25.18
CA LYS A 199 -35.74 14.55 -24.79
C LYS A 199 -36.34 14.89 -23.40
N SER A 200 -35.58 15.76 -22.71
CA SER A 200 -35.96 16.94 -21.91
C SER A 200 -37.05 16.85 -20.83
N LEU A 201 -36.64 17.01 -19.57
CA LEU A 201 -37.44 17.68 -18.54
C LEU A 201 -36.50 18.32 -17.50
N ASP A 202 -36.62 19.64 -17.36
CA ASP A 202 -36.12 20.40 -16.23
C ASP A 202 -36.90 20.02 -14.97
N ASN A 203 -36.22 19.71 -13.86
CA ASN A 203 -36.62 20.22 -12.55
C ASN A 203 -35.55 20.07 -11.47
N LYS A 204 -35.63 21.01 -10.53
CA LYS A 204 -34.70 21.37 -9.47
C LYS A 204 -34.45 20.26 -8.42
N THR A 205 -33.41 20.53 -7.61
CA THR A 205 -33.08 20.00 -6.27
C THR A 205 -32.47 18.60 -6.14
N ASN A 206 -31.14 18.55 -6.00
CA ASN A 206 -30.53 18.14 -4.73
C ASN A 206 -29.07 18.67 -4.70
N PRO A 207 -28.61 19.45 -3.69
CA PRO A 207 -27.17 19.66 -3.55
C PRO A 207 -26.57 18.30 -3.26
N ALA A 208 -25.64 17.89 -4.11
CA ALA A 208 -24.95 16.61 -3.99
C ALA A 208 -24.52 16.38 -2.53
N ALA A 209 -25.05 15.30 -1.93
CA ALA A 209 -24.62 14.83 -0.63
C ALA A 209 -23.10 14.76 -0.63
N THR A 210 -22.48 15.55 0.24
CA THR A 210 -21.03 15.68 0.33
C THR A 210 -20.51 14.42 1.00
N ILE A 211 -19.96 13.50 0.21
CA ILE A 211 -19.32 12.27 0.70
C ILE A 211 -18.01 12.71 1.39
N PRO A 212 -17.74 12.32 2.65
CA PRO A 212 -16.45 12.61 3.28
C PRO A 212 -15.32 11.96 2.48
N SER A 213 -14.35 12.76 2.08
CA SER A 213 -13.19 12.33 1.27
C SER A 213 -12.24 11.46 2.09
N SER A 214 -12.05 10.20 1.71
CA SER A 214 -10.92 9.38 2.20
C SER A 214 -10.46 8.30 1.21
N SER A 215 -10.48 8.61 -0.09
CA SER A 215 -9.74 7.82 -1.08
C SER A 215 -8.25 8.10 -0.98
N SER A 216 -7.40 7.08 -1.13
CA SER A 216 -5.95 7.24 -1.21
C SER A 216 -5.57 8.31 -2.24
N SER A 217 -4.71 9.26 -1.85
CA SER A 217 -4.20 10.28 -2.76
C SER A 217 -3.02 9.71 -3.57
N VAL A 218 -3.08 9.82 -4.90
CA VAL A 218 -2.02 9.30 -5.79
C VAL A 218 -1.25 10.47 -6.40
N HIS A 219 0.06 10.52 -6.15
CA HIS A 219 0.94 11.59 -6.56
C HIS A 219 1.98 11.08 -7.55
N PHE A 220 1.92 11.58 -8.79
CA PHE A 220 2.94 11.31 -9.81
C PHE A 220 3.92 12.48 -9.87
N VAL A 221 5.19 12.20 -9.60
CA VAL A 221 6.26 13.21 -9.50
C VAL A 221 7.27 12.98 -10.63
N SER A 222 7.69 14.06 -11.30
CA SER A 222 8.65 14.00 -12.41
C SER A 222 10.08 13.70 -11.95
N THR A 223 10.44 14.05 -10.72
CA THR A 223 11.76 13.80 -10.13
C THR A 223 12.08 12.31 -10.15
N PHE A 224 13.29 11.96 -10.61
CA PHE A 224 13.75 10.58 -10.68
C PHE A 224 14.38 10.15 -9.37
N TRP A 225 14.19 8.88 -9.00
CA TRP A 225 15.06 8.27 -8.01
C TRP A 225 16.50 8.14 -8.56
N PRO A 226 17.57 8.49 -7.80
CA PRO A 226 17.61 8.81 -6.37
C PRO A 226 17.48 10.29 -6.01
N HIS A 227 17.24 11.19 -6.97
CA HIS A 227 17.17 12.64 -6.72
C HIS A 227 15.91 13.09 -5.97
N PHE A 228 14.87 12.25 -5.94
CA PHE A 228 13.67 12.48 -5.16
C PHE A 228 14.02 12.51 -3.67
N GLY A 229 13.73 13.63 -3.00
CA GLY A 229 14.18 13.91 -1.65
C GLY A 229 13.15 14.63 -0.78
N LEU A 230 13.63 15.26 0.29
CA LEU A 230 12.79 15.95 1.28
C LEU A 230 11.94 17.06 0.65
N LEU A 231 12.49 17.82 -0.29
CA LEU A 231 11.79 18.93 -0.95
C LEU A 231 10.66 18.46 -1.87
N ASP A 232 10.71 17.21 -2.35
CA ASP A 232 9.62 16.63 -3.13
C ASP A 232 8.53 16.02 -2.24
N VAL A 233 8.91 15.37 -1.13
CA VAL A 233 7.98 14.69 -0.21
C VAL A 233 7.20 15.68 0.65
N LEU A 234 7.85 16.73 1.16
CA LEU A 234 7.24 17.67 2.10
C LEU A 234 5.97 18.35 1.54
N PRO A 235 5.95 18.89 0.31
CA PRO A 235 4.73 19.47 -0.26
C PRO A 235 3.58 18.47 -0.38
N ILE A 236 3.87 17.20 -0.66
CA ILE A 236 2.86 16.14 -0.76
C ILE A 236 2.24 15.86 0.60
N LEU A 237 3.07 15.71 1.64
CA LEU A 237 2.59 15.49 3.01
C LEU A 237 1.75 16.66 3.51
N LEU A 238 2.23 17.89 3.32
CA LEU A 238 1.53 19.10 3.73
C LEU A 238 0.22 19.31 2.96
N GLY A 239 0.22 19.04 1.65
CA GLY A 239 -0.98 19.11 0.82
C GLY A 239 -2.05 18.12 1.29
N TRP A 240 -1.67 16.86 1.51
CA TRP A 240 -2.59 15.85 2.04
C TRP A 240 -3.12 16.25 3.43
N GLN A 241 -2.26 16.72 4.35
CA GLN A 241 -2.71 17.19 5.66
C GLN A 241 -3.69 18.35 5.56
N ALA A 242 -3.46 19.31 4.66
CA ALA A 242 -4.36 20.43 4.44
C ALA A 242 -5.74 19.95 3.94
N GLU A 243 -5.79 18.98 3.02
CA GLU A 243 -7.03 18.37 2.56
C GLU A 243 -7.81 17.69 3.69
N GLN A 244 -7.12 16.92 4.54
CA GLN A 244 -7.75 16.25 5.69
C GLN A 244 -8.34 17.27 6.70
N ILE A 245 -7.58 18.33 7.01
CA ILE A 245 -8.04 19.39 7.92
C ILE A 245 -9.27 20.08 7.33
N LEU A 246 -9.22 20.48 6.06
CA LEU A 246 -10.34 21.14 5.40
C LEU A 246 -11.58 20.23 5.38
N SER A 247 -11.43 18.96 5.00
CA SER A 247 -12.54 18.00 5.03
C SER A 247 -13.15 17.88 6.42
N SER A 248 -12.33 17.79 7.47
CA SER A 248 -12.83 17.66 8.85
C SER A 248 -13.59 18.91 9.32
N LEU A 249 -13.16 20.11 8.91
CA LEU A 249 -13.82 21.37 9.25
C LEU A 249 -15.16 21.54 8.52
N PHE A 250 -15.24 21.13 7.25
CA PHE A 250 -16.48 21.23 6.48
C PHE A 250 -17.50 20.15 6.88
N SER A 251 -17.06 18.96 7.31
CA SER A 251 -17.95 17.93 7.85
C SER A 251 -18.59 18.31 9.20
N PHE A 252 -18.02 19.27 9.95
CA PHE A 252 -18.56 19.73 11.23
C PHE A 252 -19.59 20.87 11.10
N CYS A 253 -19.73 21.46 9.92
CA CYS A 253 -20.62 22.60 9.65
C CYS A 253 -21.94 22.21 8.96
N GLN A 254 -22.24 20.92 8.82
CA GLN A 254 -23.53 20.37 8.36
C GLN A 254 -24.23 19.63 9.50
#